data_AF-A0A7W9WDN7-F1
#
_entry.id   AF-A0A7W9WDN7-F1
#
_cell.length_a   1.000
_cell.length_b   1.000
_cell.length_c   1.000
_cell.angle_alpha   90.00
_cell.angle_beta   90.00
_cell.angle_gamma   90.00
#
_symmetry.space_group_name_H-M   'P 1'
#
loop_
_entity.id
_entity.type
_entity.pdbx_description
1 polymer ?
#
loop_
_entity_poly.entity_id
_entity_poly.type
_entity_poly.pdbx_seq_one_letter_code
_entity_poly.pdbx_strand_id
1 'polypeptide(L)'
;MAKTAERRQLYVYADWQSLVDGPRLMGTLSAVPVRGKEVFSFTYDAQWLALPQAQVLDPALHLFAGPQYLPEDQANFGLFLDSSPDRWGRLLMRRREAALARQEERRERPLLESDYLLGVFDGHRMGGLRFKTDPAGPFLNDNRAMAAPPWTSLRELEYASLQLERVDAPQDPDYLKWLFMLVAPGSSLGGARPKAGVVDEHGQLWIAKFPSGQDEHDVGAWEAVVNELARTAGLQVATGRAQRFNSRHHTFLSQRFDRTAAGERLHFASAMTLLGYQDGTDHQDGASYLELAGLLMQQGAQVTEDLTELWRRIVFNICVSNTETTCATTAFCSPLRAGASRRRST
;
A
#
# COMPACT_ATOMS: atom_id res chain seq x y z
N MET A 1 -34.09 2.77 -21.11
CA MET A 1 -32.70 2.70 -21.63
C MET A 1 -31.77 2.63 -20.43
N ALA A 2 -31.11 1.50 -20.21
CA ALA A 2 -30.11 1.38 -19.16
C ALA A 2 -28.94 2.31 -19.51
N LYS A 3 -28.57 3.23 -18.62
CA LYS A 3 -27.28 3.94 -18.72
C LYS A 3 -26.20 2.86 -18.79
N THR A 4 -25.53 2.73 -19.92
CA THR A 4 -24.31 1.94 -20.02
C THR A 4 -23.37 2.42 -18.92
N ALA A 5 -23.02 1.54 -17.97
CA ALA A 5 -22.05 1.89 -16.96
C ALA A 5 -20.74 2.28 -17.67
N GLU A 6 -20.28 3.51 -17.47
CA GLU A 6 -19.10 4.01 -18.19
C GLU A 6 -17.87 3.19 -17.80
N ARG A 7 -17.27 2.57 -18.82
CA ARG A 7 -15.98 1.89 -18.70
C ARG A 7 -14.91 2.91 -18.35
N ARG A 8 -14.22 2.71 -17.23
CA ARG A 8 -13.07 3.54 -16.83
C ARG A 8 -11.78 2.92 -17.37
N GLN A 9 -10.96 3.72 -18.05
CA GLN A 9 -9.64 3.31 -18.51
C GLN A 9 -8.56 4.03 -17.72
N LEU A 10 -7.56 3.27 -17.28
CA LEU A 10 -6.45 3.72 -16.46
C LEU A 10 -5.15 3.29 -17.14
N TYR A 11 -4.31 4.25 -17.46
CA TYR A 11 -2.98 4.00 -18.01
C TYR A 11 -2.03 3.74 -16.85
N VAL A 12 -1.45 2.55 -16.82
CA VAL A 12 -0.56 2.10 -15.76
C VAL A 12 0.87 2.30 -16.21
N TYR A 13 1.62 3.07 -15.44
CA TYR A 13 3.04 3.33 -15.67
C TYR A 13 3.88 2.64 -14.61
N ALA A 14 4.97 2.04 -15.07
CA ALA A 14 6.05 1.53 -14.27
C ALA A 14 7.10 2.63 -14.07
N ASP A 15 7.44 2.93 -12.83
CA ASP A 15 8.41 3.96 -12.44
C ASP A 15 9.19 3.48 -11.21
N TRP A 16 10.41 2.98 -11.43
CA TRP A 16 11.33 2.55 -10.38
C TRP A 16 12.79 2.60 -10.85
N GLN A 17 13.73 2.57 -9.91
CA GLN A 17 15.15 2.89 -10.13
C GLN A 17 15.81 2.16 -11.32
N SER A 18 15.46 0.91 -11.60
CA SER A 18 16.05 0.17 -12.73
C SER A 18 15.52 0.58 -14.11
N LEU A 19 14.50 1.44 -14.18
CA LEU A 19 13.99 2.06 -15.41
C LEU A 19 14.67 3.42 -15.61
N VAL A 20 15.86 3.39 -16.22
CA VAL A 20 16.77 4.55 -16.35
C VAL A 20 16.16 5.73 -17.12
N ASP A 21 15.21 5.47 -18.03
CA ASP A 21 14.56 6.49 -18.84
C ASP A 21 13.29 7.09 -18.20
N GLY A 22 13.04 6.79 -16.92
CA GLY A 22 11.87 7.26 -16.18
C GLY A 22 10.60 6.43 -16.42
N PRO A 23 9.41 7.00 -16.12
CA PRO A 23 8.15 6.26 -16.19
C PRO A 23 7.85 5.69 -17.57
N ARG A 24 7.57 4.38 -17.65
CA ARG A 24 7.20 3.67 -18.88
C ARG A 24 5.76 3.20 -18.82
N LEU A 25 5.01 3.35 -19.91
CA LEU A 25 3.66 2.80 -20.00
C LEU A 25 3.75 1.28 -19.98
N MET A 26 3.23 0.66 -18.93
CA MET A 26 3.17 -0.80 -18.77
C MET A 26 1.95 -1.38 -19.50
N GLY A 27 0.84 -0.65 -19.48
CA GLY A 27 -0.40 -1.09 -20.12
C GLY A 27 -1.62 -0.29 -19.69
N THR A 28 -2.79 -0.79 -20.03
CA THR A 28 -4.08 -0.18 -19.71
C THR A 28 -4.92 -1.12 -18.84
N LEU A 29 -5.30 -0.64 -17.66
CA LEU A 29 -6.28 -1.26 -16.76
C LEU A 29 -7.67 -0.71 -17.09
N SER A 30 -8.60 -1.59 -17.37
CA SER A 30 -9.99 -1.29 -17.66
C SER A 30 -10.86 -1.75 -16.51
N ALA A 31 -11.68 -0.86 -15.95
CA ALA A 31 -12.66 -1.17 -14.92
C ALA A 31 -14.07 -0.96 -15.48
N VAL A 32 -14.90 -2.01 -15.45
CA VAL A 32 -16.29 -1.97 -15.92
C VAL A 32 -17.23 -2.25 -14.76
N PRO A 33 -18.11 -1.31 -14.36
CA PRO A 33 -19.07 -1.55 -13.31
C PRO A 33 -20.14 -2.57 -13.76
N VAL A 34 -20.32 -3.65 -12.99
CA VAL A 34 -21.30 -4.71 -13.20
C VAL A 34 -21.98 -5.02 -11.88
N ARG A 35 -23.30 -4.78 -11.79
CA ARG A 35 -24.14 -5.10 -10.60
C ARG A 35 -23.56 -4.61 -9.25
N GLY A 36 -22.98 -3.42 -9.23
CA GLY A 36 -22.41 -2.82 -8.02
C GLY A 36 -20.99 -3.29 -7.66
N LYS A 37 -20.36 -4.12 -8.49
CA LYS A 37 -18.94 -4.44 -8.46
C LYS A 37 -18.24 -3.91 -9.71
N GLU A 38 -16.92 -4.03 -9.78
CA GLU A 38 -16.16 -3.79 -11.01
C GLU A 38 -15.53 -5.09 -11.51
N VAL A 39 -15.57 -5.28 -12.82
CA VAL A 39 -14.79 -6.31 -13.52
C VAL A 39 -13.57 -5.62 -14.12
N PHE A 40 -12.39 -6.11 -13.75
CA PHE A 40 -11.12 -5.58 -14.25
C PHE A 40 -10.58 -6.41 -15.41
N SER A 41 -9.99 -5.73 -16.38
CA SER A 41 -9.11 -6.35 -17.36
C SER A 41 -7.89 -5.51 -17.60
N PHE A 42 -6.75 -6.17 -17.86
CA PHE A 42 -5.50 -5.49 -18.12
C PHE A 42 -4.96 -5.88 -19.50
N THR A 43 -4.39 -4.91 -20.21
CA THR A 43 -3.72 -5.13 -21.50
C THR A 43 -2.36 -4.48 -21.44
N TYR A 44 -1.30 -5.29 -21.56
CA TYR A 44 0.06 -4.78 -21.66
C TYR A 44 0.25 -3.93 -22.91
N ASP A 45 1.10 -2.91 -22.81
CA ASP A 45 1.59 -2.18 -23.96
C ASP A 45 2.60 -3.02 -24.75
N ALA A 46 2.56 -2.95 -26.09
CA ALA A 46 3.45 -3.74 -26.93
C ALA A 46 4.93 -3.36 -26.75
N GLN A 47 5.22 -2.08 -26.49
CA GLN A 47 6.58 -1.61 -26.21
C GLN A 47 7.04 -2.15 -24.86
N TRP A 48 6.16 -2.20 -23.85
CA TRP A 48 6.48 -2.82 -22.56
C TRP A 48 6.89 -4.29 -22.72
N LEU A 49 6.08 -5.10 -23.44
CA LEU A 49 6.38 -6.52 -23.65
C LEU A 49 7.70 -6.76 -24.40
N ALA A 50 8.16 -5.79 -25.20
CA ALA A 50 9.44 -5.85 -25.90
C ALA A 50 10.64 -5.46 -25.03
N LEU A 51 10.43 -4.89 -23.84
CA LEU A 51 11.51 -4.49 -22.95
C LEU A 51 12.13 -5.70 -22.24
N PRO A 52 13.47 -5.77 -22.11
CA PRO A 52 14.14 -6.79 -21.30
C PRO A 52 13.74 -6.76 -19.81
N GLN A 53 13.22 -5.62 -19.33
CA GLN A 53 12.76 -5.41 -17.97
C GLN A 53 11.33 -5.91 -17.73
N ALA A 54 10.60 -6.33 -18.78
CA ALA A 54 9.29 -6.93 -18.63
C ALA A 54 9.40 -8.25 -17.86
N GLN A 55 8.68 -8.32 -16.75
CA GLN A 55 8.69 -9.47 -15.85
C GLN A 55 7.28 -9.71 -15.33
N VAL A 56 7.02 -10.95 -14.91
CA VAL A 56 5.76 -11.30 -14.23
C VAL A 56 5.80 -10.68 -12.84
N LEU A 57 4.95 -9.69 -12.60
CA LEU A 57 4.81 -8.99 -11.31
C LEU A 57 3.60 -9.48 -10.50
N ASP A 58 2.71 -10.22 -11.14
CA ASP A 58 1.50 -10.81 -10.58
C ASP A 58 1.30 -12.18 -11.23
N PRO A 59 1.09 -13.27 -10.48
CA PRO A 59 0.82 -14.59 -11.05
C PRO A 59 -0.38 -14.60 -12.01
N ALA A 60 -1.35 -13.69 -11.85
CA ALA A 60 -2.51 -13.57 -12.73
C ALA A 60 -2.25 -12.75 -14.01
N LEU A 61 -1.07 -12.11 -14.15
CA LEU A 61 -0.71 -11.28 -15.30
C LEU A 61 0.47 -11.85 -16.08
N HIS A 62 0.16 -12.69 -17.06
CA HIS A 62 1.14 -13.28 -17.96
C HIS A 62 1.61 -12.28 -19.02
N LEU A 63 2.86 -12.40 -19.50
CA LEU A 63 3.45 -11.47 -20.46
C LEU A 63 3.02 -11.76 -21.91
N PHE A 64 1.75 -11.53 -22.22
CA PHE A 64 1.23 -11.63 -23.60
C PHE A 64 0.30 -10.47 -23.95
N ALA A 65 0.10 -10.27 -25.26
CA ALA A 65 -0.71 -9.20 -25.82
C ALA A 65 -2.21 -9.50 -25.75
N GLY A 66 -3.01 -8.47 -25.50
CA GLY A 66 -4.47 -8.57 -25.42
C GLY A 66 -5.01 -8.49 -23.98
N PRO A 67 -6.35 -8.48 -23.84
CA PRO A 67 -6.98 -8.33 -22.54
C PRO A 67 -6.87 -9.61 -21.71
N GLN A 68 -6.41 -9.45 -20.48
CA GLN A 68 -6.35 -10.47 -19.45
C GLN A 68 -7.42 -10.17 -18.41
N TYR A 69 -8.10 -11.20 -17.94
CA TYR A 69 -9.19 -11.12 -16.97
C TYR A 69 -8.86 -11.97 -15.77
N LEU A 70 -9.39 -11.56 -14.63
CA LEU A 70 -9.30 -12.32 -13.39
C LEU A 70 -10.36 -13.43 -13.34
N PRO A 71 -10.12 -14.48 -12.55
CA PRO A 71 -11.17 -15.39 -12.09
C PRO A 71 -12.29 -14.62 -11.35
N GLU A 72 -13.52 -15.15 -11.37
CA GLU A 72 -14.73 -14.45 -10.86
C GLU A 72 -14.68 -14.11 -9.36
N ASP A 73 -13.84 -14.79 -8.58
CA ASP A 73 -13.68 -14.64 -7.14
C ASP A 73 -12.69 -13.54 -6.74
N GLN A 74 -11.95 -12.95 -7.69
CA GLN A 74 -10.98 -11.88 -7.41
C GLN A 74 -11.51 -10.50 -7.80
N ALA A 75 -11.44 -9.56 -6.85
CA ALA A 75 -11.95 -8.21 -7.05
C ALA A 75 -11.05 -7.33 -7.94
N ASN A 76 -9.74 -7.59 -7.98
CA ASN A 76 -8.76 -6.90 -8.81
C ASN A 76 -7.42 -7.69 -8.83
N PHE A 77 -6.48 -7.31 -9.71
CA PHE A 77 -5.14 -7.91 -9.77
C PHE A 77 -4.35 -7.50 -8.53
N GLY A 78 -3.63 -8.44 -7.91
CA GLY A 78 -2.82 -8.22 -6.72
C GLY A 78 -1.81 -7.07 -6.89
N LEU A 79 -1.20 -6.97 -8.08
CA LEU A 79 -0.29 -5.89 -8.45
C LEU A 79 -0.89 -4.48 -8.25
N PHE A 80 -2.18 -4.30 -8.55
CA PHE A 80 -2.85 -3.02 -8.33
C PHE A 80 -3.36 -2.87 -6.90
N LEU A 81 -3.68 -3.99 -6.23
CA LEU A 81 -4.08 -4.01 -4.83
C LEU A 81 -2.93 -3.62 -3.89
N ASP A 82 -1.68 -4.01 -4.19
CA ASP A 82 -0.49 -3.56 -3.45
C ASP A 82 -0.30 -2.02 -3.50
N SER A 83 -0.84 -1.39 -4.54
CA SER A 83 -0.87 0.06 -4.71
C SER A 83 -2.16 0.73 -4.20
N SER A 84 -3.13 -0.05 -3.71
CA SER A 84 -4.43 0.42 -3.22
C SER A 84 -4.38 0.73 -1.72
N PRO A 85 -5.29 1.57 -1.20
CA PRO A 85 -5.32 1.86 0.23
C PRO A 85 -5.80 0.65 1.03
N ASP A 86 -5.24 0.50 2.22
CA ASP A 86 -5.70 -0.46 3.23
C ASP A 86 -7.08 -0.09 3.83
N ARG A 87 -7.50 -0.83 4.87
CA ARG A 87 -8.80 -0.64 5.52
C ARG A 87 -8.95 0.76 6.13
N TRP A 88 -7.88 1.32 6.69
CA TRP A 88 -7.87 2.68 7.24
C TRP A 88 -8.01 3.73 6.13
N GLY A 89 -7.21 3.64 5.07
CA GLY A 89 -7.30 4.54 3.93
C GLY A 89 -8.68 4.49 3.25
N ARG A 90 -9.23 3.29 3.06
CA ARG A 90 -10.60 3.09 2.53
C ARG A 90 -11.67 3.70 3.44
N LEU A 91 -11.54 3.55 4.76
CA LEU A 91 -12.43 4.18 5.73
C LEU A 91 -12.41 5.71 5.61
N LEU A 92 -11.21 6.30 5.56
CA LEU A 92 -11.04 7.75 5.41
C LEU A 92 -11.64 8.26 4.09
N MET A 93 -11.43 7.55 2.98
CA MET A 93 -11.99 7.91 1.69
C MET A 93 -13.52 7.87 1.68
N ARG A 94 -14.14 6.83 2.25
CA ARG A 94 -15.60 6.74 2.41
C ARG A 94 -16.15 7.87 3.27
N ARG A 95 -15.52 8.12 4.41
CA ARG A 95 -15.91 9.21 5.32
C ARG A 95 -15.81 10.59 4.65
N ARG A 96 -14.79 10.82 3.83
CA ARG A 96 -14.65 12.04 3.03
C ARG A 96 -15.78 12.18 2.01
N GLU A 97 -16.06 11.12 1.26
CA GLU A 97 -17.17 11.11 0.28
C GLU A 97 -18.52 11.39 0.96
N ALA A 98 -18.81 10.73 2.08
CA ALA A 98 -20.03 10.97 2.85
C ALA A 98 -20.12 12.41 3.41
N ALA A 99 -18.99 13.00 3.80
CA ALA A 99 -18.94 14.37 4.30
C ALA A 99 -19.15 15.41 3.18
N LEU A 100 -18.49 15.22 2.03
CA LEU A 100 -18.68 16.05 0.85
C LEU A 100 -20.10 15.95 0.30
N ALA A 101 -20.67 14.75 0.23
CA ALA A 101 -22.04 14.54 -0.23
C ALA A 101 -23.06 15.32 0.62
N ARG A 102 -22.88 15.35 1.95
CA ARG A 102 -23.70 16.15 2.86
C ARG A 102 -23.54 17.65 2.62
N GLN A 103 -22.31 18.13 2.45
CA GLN A 103 -22.04 19.55 2.20
C GLN A 103 -22.59 20.04 0.85
N GLU A 104 -22.55 19.18 -0.16
CA GLU A 104 -23.05 19.44 -1.51
C GLU A 104 -24.54 19.10 -1.68
N GLU A 105 -25.24 18.72 -0.60
CA GLU A 105 -26.65 18.32 -0.60
C GLU A 105 -26.99 17.24 -1.65
N ARG A 106 -26.04 16.34 -1.91
CA ARG A 106 -26.19 15.24 -2.86
C ARG A 106 -26.21 13.88 -2.16
N ARG A 107 -26.70 12.88 -2.87
CA ARG A 107 -26.60 11.48 -2.41
C ARG A 107 -25.14 11.05 -2.38
N GLU A 108 -24.75 10.34 -1.32
CA GLU A 108 -23.45 9.67 -1.23
C GLU A 108 -23.28 8.69 -2.39
N ARG A 109 -22.14 8.79 -3.08
CA ARG A 109 -21.79 7.85 -4.15
C ARG A 109 -21.09 6.64 -3.54
N PRO A 110 -21.52 5.40 -3.85
CA PRO A 110 -20.75 4.23 -3.46
C PRO A 110 -19.39 4.25 -4.17
N LEU A 111 -18.30 4.13 -3.40
CA LEU A 111 -16.95 4.03 -3.95
C LEU A 111 -16.69 2.59 -4.42
N LEU A 112 -16.21 2.47 -5.66
CA LEU A 112 -15.77 1.21 -6.26
C LEU A 112 -14.26 1.02 -6.11
N GLU A 113 -13.73 -0.15 -6.48
CA GLU A 113 -12.31 -0.49 -6.35
C GLU A 113 -11.40 0.47 -7.12
N SER A 114 -11.82 0.90 -8.31
CA SER A 114 -11.10 1.90 -9.09
C SER A 114 -11.11 3.27 -8.40
N ASP A 115 -12.16 3.65 -7.67
CA ASP A 115 -12.16 4.90 -6.91
C ASP A 115 -11.12 4.86 -5.78
N TYR A 116 -10.98 3.72 -5.09
CA TYR A 116 -9.95 3.54 -4.06
C TYR A 116 -8.54 3.60 -4.65
N LEU A 117 -8.29 2.92 -5.77
CA LEU A 117 -6.99 2.93 -6.43
C LEU A 117 -6.55 4.34 -6.81
N LEU A 118 -7.47 5.15 -7.36
CA LEU A 118 -7.19 6.50 -7.86
C LEU A 118 -7.18 7.57 -6.77
N GLY A 119 -7.82 7.31 -5.62
CA GLY A 119 -7.85 8.26 -4.51
C GLY A 119 -6.54 8.34 -3.70
N VAL A 120 -5.59 7.43 -3.95
CA VAL A 120 -4.24 7.46 -3.37
C VAL A 120 -3.39 8.51 -4.07
N PHE A 121 -2.74 9.38 -3.28
CA PHE A 121 -1.79 10.37 -3.78
C PHE A 121 -0.58 9.69 -4.43
N ASP A 122 -0.19 10.11 -5.65
CA ASP A 122 0.84 9.42 -6.43
C ASP A 122 2.15 9.30 -5.64
N GLY A 123 2.64 10.40 -5.05
CA GLY A 123 3.87 10.41 -4.27
C GLY A 123 3.88 9.41 -3.10
N HIS A 124 2.72 9.11 -2.53
CA HIS A 124 2.59 8.23 -1.35
C HIS A 124 2.23 6.80 -1.72
N ARG A 125 1.88 6.53 -2.96
CA ARG A 125 1.59 5.17 -3.40
C ARG A 125 2.75 4.24 -3.13
N MET A 126 2.44 3.06 -2.61
CA MET A 126 3.44 2.02 -2.37
C MET A 126 3.90 1.37 -3.68
N GLY A 127 5.18 1.05 -3.73
CA GLY A 127 5.83 0.46 -4.89
C GLY A 127 6.09 1.44 -6.03
N GLY A 128 6.24 0.86 -7.21
CA GLY A 128 6.69 1.53 -8.43
C GLY A 128 5.61 1.82 -9.47
N LEU A 129 4.32 1.64 -9.16
CA LEU A 129 3.26 1.90 -10.13
C LEU A 129 2.75 3.34 -10.03
N ARG A 130 2.34 3.89 -11.16
CA ARG A 130 1.72 5.21 -11.29
C ARG A 130 0.57 5.12 -12.27
N PHE A 131 -0.42 6.00 -12.13
CA PHE A 131 -1.65 5.94 -12.91
C PHE A 131 -1.97 7.26 -13.57
N LYS A 132 -2.52 7.20 -14.79
CA LYS A 132 -3.13 8.34 -15.48
C LYS A 132 -4.52 7.98 -15.97
N THR A 133 -5.42 8.95 -16.03
CA THR A 133 -6.70 8.84 -16.77
C THR A 133 -6.62 9.41 -18.18
N ASP A 134 -5.62 10.26 -18.44
CA ASP A 134 -5.29 10.82 -19.75
C ASP A 134 -3.78 10.63 -19.98
N PRO A 135 -3.32 9.99 -21.07
CA PRO A 135 -1.89 9.80 -21.33
C PRO A 135 -1.09 11.10 -21.35
N ALA A 136 -1.69 12.18 -21.86
CA ALA A 136 -1.09 13.51 -21.95
C ALA A 136 -1.23 14.31 -20.64
N GLY A 137 -2.09 13.86 -19.73
CA GLY A 137 -2.32 14.47 -18.43
C GLY A 137 -1.19 14.21 -17.41
N PRO A 138 -1.26 14.89 -16.26
CA PRO A 138 -0.41 14.59 -15.12
C PRO A 138 -0.67 13.18 -14.58
N PHE A 139 0.26 12.69 -13.75
CA PHE A 139 -0.04 11.52 -12.92
C PHE A 139 -1.15 11.88 -11.93
N LEU A 140 -2.01 10.90 -11.62
CA LEU A 140 -3.19 11.17 -10.81
C LEU A 140 -2.82 11.62 -9.41
N ASN A 141 -3.50 12.68 -8.97
CA ASN A 141 -3.36 13.20 -7.62
C ASN A 141 -1.89 13.56 -7.34
N ASP A 142 -1.32 14.44 -8.18
CA ASP A 142 0.06 14.97 -8.12
C ASP A 142 0.12 16.40 -7.55
N ASN A 143 -1.02 16.93 -7.08
CA ASN A 143 -1.08 18.28 -6.53
C ASN A 143 -0.15 18.41 -5.32
N ARG A 144 0.92 19.20 -5.46
CA ARG A 144 1.91 19.44 -4.39
C ARG A 144 1.30 20.02 -3.11
N ALA A 145 0.14 20.68 -3.18
CA ALA A 145 -0.57 21.15 -1.99
C ALA A 145 -1.12 20.01 -1.11
N MET A 146 -1.22 18.80 -1.66
CA MET A 146 -1.63 17.55 -0.99
C MET A 146 -0.43 16.59 -0.77
N ALA A 147 0.80 17.09 -0.96
CA ALA A 147 2.02 16.32 -0.68
C ALA A 147 2.09 15.91 0.80
N ALA A 148 2.91 14.89 1.11
CA ALA A 148 3.02 14.38 2.46
C ALA A 148 3.30 15.53 3.42
N PRO A 149 2.51 15.63 4.50
CA PRO A 149 2.76 16.64 5.49
C PRO A 149 4.18 16.46 6.03
N PRO A 150 4.88 17.57 6.31
CA PRO A 150 6.21 17.49 6.90
C PRO A 150 6.13 16.81 8.26
N TRP A 151 7.22 16.20 8.69
CA TRP A 151 7.36 15.54 9.99
C TRP A 151 6.96 16.44 11.17
N THR A 152 7.12 17.76 11.01
CA THR A 152 6.68 18.76 11.99
C THR A 152 5.17 18.74 12.26
N SER A 153 4.36 18.26 11.32
CA SER A 153 2.90 18.13 11.44
C SER A 153 2.46 16.86 12.17
N LEU A 154 3.36 15.98 12.60
CA LEU A 154 3.01 14.72 13.29
C LEU A 154 2.09 14.93 14.49
N ARG A 155 2.31 16.00 15.25
CA ARG A 155 1.48 16.37 16.41
C ARG A 155 0.02 16.63 16.01
N GLU A 156 -0.18 17.33 14.90
CA GLU A 156 -1.52 17.66 14.38
C GLU A 156 -2.19 16.44 13.75
N LEU A 157 -1.42 15.60 13.05
CA LEU A 157 -1.93 14.36 12.44
C LEU A 157 -2.35 13.34 13.50
N GLU A 158 -1.54 13.15 14.55
CA GLU A 158 -1.89 12.29 15.69
C GLU A 158 -3.18 12.79 16.36
N TYR A 159 -3.30 14.10 16.57
CA TYR A 159 -4.50 14.69 17.13
C TYR A 159 -5.72 14.44 16.22
N ALA A 160 -5.62 14.77 14.93
CA ALA A 160 -6.69 14.54 13.95
C ALA A 160 -7.12 13.07 13.90
N SER A 161 -6.16 12.15 13.97
CA SER A 161 -6.39 10.71 13.98
C SER A 161 -7.27 10.31 15.16
N LEU A 162 -6.88 10.72 16.37
CA LEU A 162 -7.64 10.45 17.60
C LEU A 162 -9.03 11.10 17.59
N GLN A 163 -9.17 12.29 17.01
CA GLN A 163 -10.48 12.94 16.88
C GLN A 163 -11.40 12.16 15.94
N LEU A 164 -10.88 11.68 14.80
CA LEU A 164 -11.67 10.90 13.84
C LEU A 164 -12.14 9.55 14.40
N GLU A 165 -11.47 8.99 15.39
CA GLU A 165 -11.90 7.74 16.03
C GLU A 165 -13.10 7.92 16.97
N ARG A 166 -13.44 9.16 17.36
CA ARG A 166 -14.58 9.43 18.23
C ARG A 166 -15.91 9.18 17.51
N VAL A 167 -16.91 8.74 18.27
CA VAL A 167 -18.26 8.44 17.74
C VAL A 167 -18.97 9.70 17.25
N ASP A 168 -18.76 10.82 17.94
CA ASP A 168 -19.33 12.14 17.65
C ASP A 168 -18.52 12.95 16.64
N ALA A 169 -17.39 12.42 16.14
CA ALA A 169 -16.51 13.11 15.20
C ALA A 169 -17.24 13.78 14.01
N PRO A 170 -18.26 13.15 13.36
CA PRO A 170 -18.95 13.77 12.23
C PRO A 170 -19.75 15.05 12.55
N GLN A 171 -19.92 15.39 13.83
CA GLN A 171 -20.62 16.60 14.31
C GLN A 171 -19.65 17.75 14.57
N ASP A 172 -18.34 17.48 14.60
CA ASP A 172 -17.33 18.49 14.87
C ASP A 172 -17.11 19.39 13.63
N PRO A 173 -17.06 20.73 13.78
CA PRO A 173 -16.76 21.66 12.69
C PRO A 173 -15.44 21.36 11.96
N ASP A 174 -14.42 20.84 12.66
CA ASP A 174 -13.11 20.51 12.10
C ASP A 174 -13.04 19.11 11.47
N TYR A 175 -14.14 18.34 11.47
CA TYR A 175 -14.17 16.97 10.95
C TYR A 175 -13.65 16.85 9.51
N LEU A 176 -14.12 17.73 8.62
CA LEU A 176 -13.67 17.76 7.22
C LEU A 176 -12.18 18.06 7.12
N LYS A 177 -11.69 19.01 7.92
CA LYS A 177 -10.27 19.39 7.96
C LYS A 177 -9.41 18.19 8.36
N TRP A 178 -9.78 17.47 9.41
CA TRP A 178 -9.06 16.25 9.84
C TRP A 178 -9.08 15.16 8.78
N LEU A 179 -10.21 14.96 8.09
CA LEU A 179 -10.27 14.02 6.97
C LEU A 179 -9.32 14.42 5.83
N PHE A 180 -9.31 15.68 5.42
CA PHE A 180 -8.39 16.13 4.36
C PHE A 180 -6.92 15.98 4.76
N MET A 181 -6.58 16.26 6.02
CA MET A 181 -5.23 16.05 6.55
C MET A 181 -4.77 14.59 6.47
N LEU A 182 -5.68 13.62 6.66
CA LEU A 182 -5.31 12.21 6.79
C LEU A 182 -5.56 11.37 5.52
N VAL A 183 -6.49 11.75 4.64
CA VAL A 183 -6.79 10.97 3.42
C VAL A 183 -5.62 10.96 2.45
N ALA A 184 -4.96 12.10 2.22
CA ALA A 184 -3.84 12.19 1.28
C ALA A 184 -2.59 11.40 1.74
N PRO A 185 -2.20 11.43 3.03
CA PRO A 185 -1.08 10.61 3.51
C PRO A 185 -1.45 9.18 3.95
N GLY A 186 -2.72 8.88 4.25
CA GLY A 186 -3.15 7.62 4.87
C GLY A 186 -3.25 6.40 3.96
N SER A 187 -2.84 6.50 2.69
CA SER A 187 -2.95 5.42 1.72
C SER A 187 -1.67 4.56 1.66
N SER A 188 -1.48 3.70 2.67
CA SER A 188 -0.43 2.67 2.67
C SER A 188 -1.05 1.27 2.64
N LEU A 189 -0.20 0.25 2.50
CA LEU A 189 -0.58 -1.16 2.59
C LEU A 189 -0.66 -1.61 4.06
N GLY A 190 -1.61 -2.51 4.37
CA GLY A 190 -1.64 -3.35 5.57
C GLY A 190 -2.37 -2.79 6.80
N GLY A 191 -3.45 -3.45 7.24
CA GLY A 191 -4.07 -3.23 8.56
C GLY A 191 -5.16 -2.15 8.63
N ALA A 192 -5.81 -2.05 9.78
CA ALA A 192 -6.90 -1.10 10.06
C ALA A 192 -6.50 0.05 11.00
N ARG A 193 -5.27 0.01 11.52
CA ARG A 193 -4.79 0.96 12.53
C ARG A 193 -4.55 2.36 11.92
N PRO A 194 -4.85 3.45 12.64
CA PRO A 194 -4.63 4.79 12.12
C PRO A 194 -3.17 5.08 11.78
N LYS A 195 -2.96 5.65 10.60
CA LYS A 195 -1.63 6.02 10.10
C LYS A 195 -1.66 7.06 8.99
N ALA A 196 -0.49 7.65 8.76
CA ALA A 196 -0.25 8.62 7.71
C ALA A 196 1.21 8.57 7.21
N GLY A 197 1.41 8.77 5.92
CA GLY A 197 2.71 9.08 5.34
C GLY A 197 3.18 10.48 5.71
N VAL A 198 4.45 10.63 6.08
CA VAL A 198 5.10 11.91 6.39
C VAL A 198 6.47 12.01 5.74
N VAL A 199 6.99 13.22 5.58
CA VAL A 199 8.33 13.48 5.05
C VAL A 199 9.23 14.05 6.14
N ASP A 200 10.42 13.49 6.32
CA ASP A 200 11.39 14.04 7.28
C ASP A 200 12.17 15.25 6.73
N GLU A 201 13.03 15.83 7.57
CA GLU A 201 13.84 17.01 7.23
C GLU A 201 14.81 16.78 6.06
N HIS A 202 15.07 15.51 5.71
CA HIS A 202 15.94 15.11 4.60
C HIS A 202 15.14 14.72 3.35
N GLY A 203 13.82 14.91 3.34
CA GLY A 203 12.97 14.56 2.20
C GLY A 203 12.63 13.07 2.11
N GLN A 204 12.96 12.26 3.13
CA GLN A 204 12.67 10.83 3.12
C GLN A 204 11.24 10.58 3.56
N LEU A 205 10.58 9.59 2.94
CA LEU A 205 9.22 9.23 3.29
C LEU A 205 9.17 8.20 4.42
N TRP A 206 8.23 8.42 5.34
CA TRP A 206 7.98 7.59 6.51
C TRP A 206 6.49 7.29 6.63
N ILE A 207 6.16 6.23 7.36
CA ILE A 207 4.80 5.89 7.77
C ILE A 207 4.72 6.10 9.28
N ALA A 208 3.89 7.04 9.71
CA ALA A 208 3.55 7.27 11.10
C ALA A 208 2.32 6.43 11.47
N LYS A 209 2.49 5.47 12.37
CA LYS A 209 1.43 4.66 12.97
C LYS A 209 1.02 5.30 14.29
N PHE A 210 -0.16 5.89 14.29
CA PHE A 210 -0.66 6.64 15.45
C PHE A 210 -1.26 5.67 16.48
N PRO A 211 -1.20 6.04 17.77
CA PRO A 211 -1.99 5.36 18.78
C PRO A 211 -3.48 5.47 18.47
N SER A 212 -4.21 4.41 18.78
CA SER A 212 -5.67 4.38 18.70
C SER A 212 -6.27 4.73 20.06
N GLY A 213 -7.44 5.36 20.07
CA GLY A 213 -8.25 5.50 21.28
C GLY A 213 -8.70 4.17 21.90
N GLN A 214 -8.56 3.05 21.18
CA GLN A 214 -8.90 1.70 21.63
C GLN A 214 -7.69 0.92 22.17
N ASP A 215 -6.48 1.51 22.16
CA ASP A 215 -5.27 0.83 22.63
C ASP A 215 -5.31 0.65 24.16
N GLU A 216 -5.22 -0.60 24.63
CA GLU A 216 -5.14 -0.92 26.07
C GLU A 216 -3.73 -0.71 26.65
N HIS A 217 -2.72 -0.68 25.79
CA HIS A 217 -1.30 -0.54 26.14
C HIS A 217 -0.57 0.27 25.06
N ASP A 218 0.68 0.65 25.34
CA ASP A 218 1.48 1.45 24.41
C ASP A 218 2.02 0.60 23.24
N VAL A 219 1.14 0.33 22.28
CA VAL A 219 1.49 -0.52 21.12
C VAL A 219 2.58 0.14 20.26
N GLY A 220 2.64 1.49 20.18
CA GLY A 220 3.69 2.17 19.42
C GLY A 220 5.07 2.01 20.05
N ALA A 221 5.15 2.04 21.39
CA ALA A 221 6.39 1.71 22.10
C ALA A 221 6.76 0.23 21.91
N TRP A 222 5.77 -0.67 21.93
CA TRP A 222 5.99 -2.09 21.67
C TRP A 222 6.52 -2.35 20.26
N GLU A 223 5.95 -1.71 19.22
CA GLU A 223 6.45 -1.79 17.85
C GLU A 223 7.92 -1.34 17.75
N ALA A 224 8.32 -0.29 18.47
CA ALA A 224 9.72 0.15 18.51
C ALA A 224 10.65 -0.87 19.17
N VAL A 225 10.24 -1.46 20.29
CA VAL A 225 11.01 -2.52 20.96
C VAL A 225 11.18 -3.73 20.04
N VAL A 226 10.09 -4.20 19.42
CA VAL A 226 10.12 -5.34 18.50
C VAL A 226 10.97 -5.03 17.26
N ASN A 227 10.88 -3.83 16.69
CA ASN A 227 11.71 -3.42 15.55
C ASN A 227 13.21 -3.42 15.90
N GLU A 228 13.58 -2.90 17.07
CA GLU A 228 14.98 -2.86 17.50
C GLU A 228 15.52 -4.26 17.85
N LEU A 229 14.70 -5.11 18.47
CA LEU A 229 15.04 -6.51 18.71
C LEU A 229 15.23 -7.27 17.39
N ALA A 230 14.37 -7.04 16.40
CA ALA A 230 14.48 -7.66 15.08
C ALA A 230 15.78 -7.25 14.37
N ARG A 231 16.10 -5.95 14.41
CA ARG A 231 17.35 -5.41 13.86
C ARG A 231 18.57 -6.03 14.54
N THR A 232 18.55 -6.11 15.87
CA THR A 232 19.64 -6.72 16.67
C THR A 232 19.77 -8.22 16.43
N ALA A 233 18.67 -8.92 16.16
CA ALA A 233 18.66 -10.31 15.76
C ALA A 233 19.17 -10.53 14.32
N GLY A 234 19.48 -9.47 13.56
CA GLY A 234 19.97 -9.56 12.19
C GLY A 234 18.88 -9.83 11.16
N LEU A 235 17.64 -9.38 11.42
CA LEU A 235 16.57 -9.35 10.43
C LEU A 235 16.63 -8.06 9.60
N GLN A 236 16.27 -8.15 8.33
CA GLN A 236 16.07 -6.98 7.49
C GLN A 236 14.69 -6.38 7.78
N VAL A 237 14.68 -5.29 8.55
CA VAL A 237 13.49 -4.51 8.90
C VAL A 237 13.68 -3.06 8.48
N ALA A 238 12.58 -2.36 8.22
CA ALA A 238 12.61 -0.93 8.01
C ALA A 238 13.14 -0.20 9.26
N THR A 239 13.83 0.93 9.04
CA THR A 239 14.28 1.80 10.12
C THR A 239 13.08 2.29 10.91
N GLY A 240 13.00 1.90 12.19
CA GLY A 240 11.94 2.30 13.10
C GLY A 240 12.39 3.38 14.08
N ARG A 241 11.46 4.26 14.48
CA ARG A 241 11.62 5.19 15.61
C ARG A 241 10.28 5.34 16.31
N ALA A 242 10.28 5.51 17.63
CA ALA A 242 9.07 5.89 18.36
C ALA A 242 9.24 7.28 18.97
N GLN A 243 8.18 8.07 18.91
CA GLN A 243 8.13 9.39 19.52
C GLN A 243 6.75 9.63 20.13
N ARG A 244 6.73 10.28 21.29
CA ARG A 244 5.48 10.72 21.92
C ARG A 244 5.17 12.15 21.55
N PHE A 245 3.91 12.42 21.19
CA PHE A 245 3.44 13.75 20.80
C PHE A 245 2.42 14.32 21.78
N ASN A 246 1.13 14.28 21.45
CA ASN A 246 0.03 14.80 22.26
C ASN A 246 -0.59 13.72 23.13
N SER A 247 -0.49 12.45 22.72
CA SER A 247 -1.07 11.33 23.43
C SER A 247 -0.15 10.77 24.53
N ARG A 248 -0.71 9.92 25.40
CA ARG A 248 0.05 9.15 26.40
C ARG A 248 0.98 8.12 25.75
N HIS A 249 0.57 7.60 24.60
CA HIS A 249 1.24 6.50 23.89
C HIS A 249 2.19 7.04 22.82
N HIS A 250 3.06 6.17 22.32
CA HIS A 250 4.00 6.54 21.28
C HIS A 250 3.35 6.38 19.90
N THR A 251 3.69 7.29 19.00
CA THR A 251 3.54 7.09 17.56
C THR A 251 4.79 6.38 17.06
N PHE A 252 4.61 5.25 16.38
CA PHE A 252 5.71 4.51 15.75
C PHE A 252 5.91 4.96 14.31
N LEU A 253 7.14 5.23 13.93
CA LEU A 253 7.55 5.78 12.64
C LEU A 253 8.42 4.76 11.95
N SER A 254 7.98 4.27 10.80
CA SER A 254 8.70 3.29 9.98
C SER A 254 9.12 3.94 8.66
N GLN A 255 10.42 3.90 8.35
CA GLN A 255 10.93 4.44 7.10
C GLN A 255 10.42 3.61 5.91
N ARG A 256 10.00 4.28 4.86
CA ARG A 256 9.56 3.57 3.65
C ARG A 256 10.73 2.85 3.00
N PHE A 257 10.57 1.54 2.87
CA PHE A 257 11.56 0.69 2.23
C PHE A 257 11.50 0.75 0.70
N ASP A 258 10.36 1.18 0.14
CA ASP A 258 10.09 1.23 -1.29
C ASP A 258 10.55 2.54 -1.94
N ARG A 259 11.49 3.24 -1.28
CA ARG A 259 12.12 4.47 -1.73
C ARG A 259 13.63 4.44 -1.48
N THR A 260 14.40 5.02 -2.39
CA THR A 260 15.83 5.28 -2.20
C THR A 260 16.04 6.58 -1.43
N ALA A 261 17.27 6.83 -0.96
CA ALA A 261 17.62 8.09 -0.32
C ALA A 261 17.48 9.31 -1.25
N ALA A 262 17.57 9.10 -2.57
CA ALA A 262 17.34 10.12 -3.59
C ALA A 262 15.84 10.31 -3.93
N GLY A 263 14.95 9.53 -3.31
CA GLY A 263 13.50 9.58 -3.56
C GLY A 263 13.02 8.73 -4.72
N GLU A 264 13.89 7.96 -5.38
CA GLU A 264 13.51 7.04 -6.46
C GLU A 264 12.67 5.89 -5.90
N ARG A 265 11.76 5.36 -6.71
CA ARG A 265 10.90 4.26 -6.31
C ARG A 265 11.64 2.93 -6.41
N LEU A 266 11.38 2.04 -5.45
CA LEU A 266 11.75 0.63 -5.51
C LEU A 266 10.46 -0.17 -5.59
N HIS A 267 10.25 -0.88 -6.70
CA HIS A 267 9.05 -1.70 -6.87
C HIS A 267 9.15 -2.97 -6.00
N PHE A 268 8.02 -3.34 -5.40
CA PHE A 268 7.87 -4.57 -4.63
C PHE A 268 6.51 -5.19 -4.93
N ALA A 269 6.39 -6.48 -4.67
CA ALA A 269 5.12 -7.20 -4.60
C ALA A 269 4.97 -7.80 -3.20
N SER A 270 3.76 -7.75 -2.63
CA SER A 270 3.49 -8.43 -1.37
C SER A 270 3.47 -9.96 -1.56
N ALA A 271 3.70 -10.70 -0.48
CA ALA A 271 3.52 -12.14 -0.52
C ALA A 271 2.07 -12.52 -0.83
N MET A 272 1.12 -11.69 -0.41
CA MET A 272 -0.30 -11.84 -0.74
C MET A 272 -0.51 -11.81 -2.27
N THR A 273 0.05 -10.82 -2.97
CA THR A 273 0.01 -10.77 -4.45
C THR A 273 0.68 -11.97 -5.09
N LEU A 274 1.90 -12.33 -4.67
CA LEU A 274 2.66 -13.40 -5.30
C LEU A 274 2.10 -14.81 -5.05
N LEU A 275 1.34 -14.99 -3.97
CA LEU A 275 0.62 -16.23 -3.66
C LEU A 275 -0.82 -16.23 -4.21
N GLY A 276 -1.31 -15.11 -4.78
CA GLY A 276 -2.67 -14.99 -5.29
C GLY A 276 -3.74 -14.91 -4.20
N TYR A 277 -3.37 -14.46 -2.99
CA TYR A 277 -4.27 -14.30 -1.85
C TYR A 277 -4.96 -12.94 -1.80
N GLN A 278 -6.03 -12.86 -1.01
CA GLN A 278 -6.83 -11.64 -0.83
C GLN A 278 -6.71 -11.12 0.62
N ASP A 279 -7.08 -9.86 0.84
CA ASP A 279 -7.11 -9.31 2.20
C ASP A 279 -8.14 -10.06 3.05
N GLY A 280 -7.71 -10.58 4.20
CA GLY A 280 -8.53 -11.44 5.06
C GLY A 280 -8.25 -12.94 4.90
N THR A 281 -7.47 -13.36 3.90
CA THR A 281 -6.99 -14.75 3.81
C THR A 281 -6.12 -15.08 5.03
N ASP A 282 -6.39 -16.22 5.67
CA ASP A 282 -5.65 -16.67 6.84
C ASP A 282 -5.21 -18.15 6.74
N HIS A 283 -4.73 -18.69 7.86
CA HIS A 283 -4.29 -20.08 7.96
C HIS A 283 -5.37 -21.13 7.61
N GLN A 284 -6.66 -20.80 7.76
CA GLN A 284 -7.78 -21.67 7.39
C GLN A 284 -7.91 -21.79 5.87
N ASP A 285 -7.51 -20.74 5.15
CA ASP A 285 -7.47 -20.72 3.69
C ASP A 285 -6.19 -21.35 3.12
N GLY A 286 -5.28 -21.80 3.99
CA GLY A 286 -4.03 -22.47 3.61
C GLY A 286 -2.77 -21.60 3.71
N ALA A 287 -2.92 -20.29 4.00
CA ALA A 287 -1.79 -19.37 4.09
C ALA A 287 -0.78 -19.84 5.14
N SER A 288 0.43 -20.20 4.68
CA SER A 288 1.45 -20.77 5.56
C SER A 288 2.87 -20.36 5.19
N TYR A 289 3.78 -20.49 6.15
CA TYR A 289 5.21 -20.30 5.90
C TYR A 289 5.79 -21.27 4.87
N LEU A 290 5.16 -22.43 4.65
CA LEU A 290 5.59 -23.39 3.63
C LEU A 290 5.34 -22.86 2.22
N GLU A 291 4.25 -22.14 2.00
CA GLU A 291 3.99 -21.49 0.71
C GLU A 291 4.95 -20.36 0.44
N LEU A 292 5.27 -19.56 1.46
CA LEU A 292 6.33 -18.56 1.37
C LEU A 292 7.66 -19.21 1.02
N ALA A 293 8.02 -20.33 1.66
CA ALA A 293 9.23 -21.07 1.32
C ALA A 293 9.19 -21.59 -0.13
N GLY A 294 8.07 -22.17 -0.57
CA GLY A 294 7.87 -22.65 -1.93
C GLY A 294 8.02 -21.54 -2.98
N LEU A 295 7.39 -20.39 -2.75
CA LEU A 295 7.51 -19.19 -3.58
C LEU A 295 8.97 -18.77 -3.74
N LEU A 296 9.74 -18.78 -2.66
CA LEU A 296 11.15 -18.39 -2.67
C LEU A 296 12.04 -19.40 -3.38
N MET A 297 11.75 -20.69 -3.23
CA MET A 297 12.48 -21.72 -3.95
C MET A 297 12.28 -21.62 -5.46
N GLN A 298 11.08 -21.20 -5.90
CA GLN A 298 10.75 -21.10 -7.33
C GLN A 298 11.16 -19.76 -7.96
N GLN A 299 11.00 -18.68 -7.20
CA GLN A 299 11.05 -17.31 -7.71
C GLN A 299 12.05 -16.41 -6.96
N GLY A 300 12.71 -16.85 -5.89
CA GLY A 300 13.64 -16.01 -5.13
C GLY A 300 14.94 -15.71 -5.89
N ALA A 301 15.45 -14.48 -5.73
CA ALA A 301 16.69 -14.07 -6.39
C ALA A 301 17.93 -14.58 -5.64
N GLN A 302 17.82 -14.70 -4.31
CA GLN A 302 18.88 -15.13 -3.40
C GLN A 302 18.30 -16.21 -2.47
N VAL A 303 17.92 -17.35 -3.06
CA VAL A 303 17.08 -18.38 -2.41
C VAL A 303 17.60 -18.79 -1.04
N THR A 304 18.91 -19.02 -0.90
CA THR A 304 19.51 -19.47 0.36
C THR A 304 19.42 -18.39 1.45
N GLU A 305 19.79 -17.15 1.12
CA GLU A 305 19.72 -16.01 2.01
C GLU A 305 18.27 -15.69 2.40
N ASP A 306 17.38 -15.72 1.41
CA ASP A 306 15.95 -15.48 1.54
C ASP A 306 15.26 -16.49 2.47
N LEU A 307 15.55 -17.79 2.31
CA LEU A 307 15.03 -18.84 3.19
C LEU A 307 15.63 -18.75 4.60
N THR A 308 16.90 -18.39 4.72
CA THR A 308 17.56 -18.18 6.02
C THR A 308 16.91 -17.03 6.78
N GLU A 309 16.61 -15.92 6.10
CA GLU A 309 15.92 -14.79 6.70
C GLU A 309 14.47 -15.14 7.07
N LEU A 310 13.75 -15.86 6.20
CA LEU A 310 12.39 -16.32 6.50
C LEU A 310 12.37 -17.17 7.78
N TRP A 311 13.29 -18.13 7.90
CA TRP A 311 13.41 -18.97 9.09
C TRP A 311 13.71 -18.15 10.35
N ARG A 312 14.68 -17.23 10.27
CA ARG A 312 15.01 -16.34 11.38
C ARG A 312 13.81 -15.51 11.81
N ARG A 313 13.00 -15.03 10.86
CA ARG A 313 11.80 -14.23 11.12
C ARG A 313 10.71 -15.06 11.80
N ILE A 314 10.52 -16.33 11.40
CA ILE A 314 9.60 -17.26 12.07
C ILE A 314 10.00 -17.44 13.54
N VAL A 315 11.26 -17.80 13.79
CA VAL A 315 11.77 -18.01 15.16
C VAL A 315 11.65 -16.72 15.98
N PHE A 316 12.02 -15.58 15.41
CA PHE A 316 11.90 -14.29 16.07
C PHE A 316 10.45 -13.97 16.46
N ASN A 317 9.50 -14.12 15.54
CA ASN A 317 8.08 -13.87 15.79
C ASN A 317 7.53 -14.75 16.92
N ILE A 318 7.96 -16.02 17.00
CA ILE A 318 7.62 -16.91 18.11
C ILE A 318 8.19 -16.37 19.43
N CYS A 319 9.46 -15.95 19.45
CA CYS A 319 10.11 -15.42 20.67
C CYS A 319 9.44 -14.15 21.21
N VAL A 320 8.94 -13.27 20.34
CA VAL A 320 8.24 -12.05 20.76
C VAL A 320 6.71 -12.20 20.82
N SER A 321 6.19 -13.42 20.60
CA SER A 321 4.76 -13.71 20.52
C SER A 321 3.99 -12.80 19.54
N ASN A 322 4.62 -12.48 18.40
CA ASN A 322 4.01 -11.63 17.37
C ASN A 322 3.10 -12.45 16.46
N THR A 323 1.78 -12.30 16.65
CA THR A 323 0.74 -12.97 15.84
C THR A 323 0.29 -12.15 14.65
N GLU A 324 0.76 -10.90 14.50
CA GLU A 324 0.31 -9.96 13.46
C GLU A 324 1.09 -10.11 12.13
N THR A 325 2.04 -11.05 12.05
CA THR A 325 2.76 -11.29 10.79
C THR A 325 1.86 -12.02 9.80
N THR A 326 1.53 -11.35 8.71
CA THR A 326 0.66 -11.87 7.63
C THR A 326 1.33 -11.74 6.25
N CYS A 327 0.74 -12.38 5.23
CA CYS A 327 1.16 -12.25 3.83
C CYS A 327 1.17 -10.79 3.34
N ALA A 328 0.27 -9.94 3.87
CA ALA A 328 0.22 -8.51 3.54
C ALA A 328 1.37 -7.70 4.16
N THR A 329 1.96 -8.18 5.26
CA THR A 329 3.11 -7.52 5.93
C THR A 329 4.47 -8.00 5.43
N THR A 330 4.49 -9.01 4.55
CA THR A 330 5.70 -9.53 3.91
C THR A 330 5.77 -9.05 2.47
N ALA A 331 6.87 -8.41 2.10
CA ALA A 331 7.08 -7.84 0.76
C ALA A 331 8.41 -8.29 0.15
N PHE A 332 8.43 -8.40 -1.17
CA PHE A 332 9.59 -8.79 -1.97
C PHE A 332 9.92 -7.71 -2.98
N CYS A 333 11.14 -7.15 -2.92
CA CYS A 333 11.58 -6.16 -3.88
C CYS A 333 11.95 -6.84 -5.22
N SER A 334 11.57 -6.19 -6.31
CA SER A 334 11.95 -6.61 -7.66
C SER A 334 13.42 -6.23 -7.95
N PRO A 335 14.19 -7.06 -8.70
CA PRO A 335 13.75 -8.25 -9.44
C PRO A 335 13.90 -9.53 -8.63
N LEU A 336 12.87 -10.37 -8.71
CA LEU A 336 12.86 -11.72 -8.15
C LEU A 336 13.83 -12.69 -8.87
N ARG A 337 14.26 -12.40 -10.12
CA ARG A 337 15.23 -13.23 -10.87
C ARG A 337 16.44 -12.51 -11.46
N ALA A 338 16.65 -11.24 -11.13
CA ALA A 338 17.85 -10.50 -11.55
C ALA A 338 18.55 -9.88 -10.33
N GLY A 339 19.40 -10.69 -9.68
CA GLY A 339 20.60 -10.28 -8.95
C GLY A 339 20.51 -9.33 -7.76
N ALA A 340 19.35 -8.74 -7.43
CA ALA A 340 19.25 -7.73 -6.38
C ALA A 340 17.85 -7.63 -5.75
N SER A 341 17.25 -8.75 -5.33
CA SER A 341 16.15 -8.67 -4.35
C SER A 341 16.73 -8.41 -2.96
N ARG A 342 16.23 -7.36 -2.28
CA ARG A 342 16.41 -7.17 -0.83
C ARG A 342 15.03 -7.19 -0.18
N ARG A 343 14.83 -8.07 0.81
CA ARG A 343 13.60 -8.07 1.63
C ARG A 343 13.59 -6.91 2.59
N ARG A 344 12.43 -6.28 2.73
CA ARG A 344 12.15 -5.32 3.78
C ARG A 344 10.67 -5.45 4.15
N SER A 345 10.38 -5.52 5.45
CA SER A 345 9.02 -5.38 5.98
C SER A 345 8.88 -4.03 6.68
N THR A 346 7.68 -3.45 6.65
CA THR A 346 7.29 -2.26 7.43
C THR A 346 7.17 -2.54 8.92
#